data_AF-A0A5R2N0H1-F1
#
_entry.id   AF-A0A5R2N0H1-F1
#
_cell.length_a   1.000
_cell.length_b   1.000
_cell.length_c   1.000
_cell.angle_alpha   90.00
_cell.angle_beta   90.00
_cell.angle_gamma   90.00
#
_symmetry.space_group_name_H-M   'P 1'
#
loop_
_entity.id
_entity.type
_entity.pdbx_description
1 polymer ?
#
loop_
_entity_poly.entity_id
_entity_poly.type
_entity_poly.pdbx_seq_one_letter_code
_entity_poly.pdbx_strand_id
1 'polypeptide(L)'
;EADPDYRAYVMDSVRPPRWHPERPGRWIAEQEWPSSNITIETIELVSADAGPSIVASPQTCGLAGGEYFPFTFGPELPGDQRPDDGLSACFDQPELTKPIEIVGAPELEIQFASDRPQANIAVRLCDVHPDGASELIS
;
A
#
# COMPACT_ATOMS: atom_id res chain seq x y z
N GLU A 1 4.75 -33.11 13.31
CA GLU A 1 5.28 -32.42 12.11
C GLU A 1 5.97 -31.15 12.58
N ALA A 2 7.01 -30.69 11.89
CA ALA A 2 7.84 -29.54 12.31
C ALA A 2 7.80 -28.42 11.27
N ASP A 3 6.66 -28.30 10.59
CA ASP A 3 6.41 -27.21 9.65
C ASP A 3 6.22 -25.87 10.39
N PRO A 4 6.56 -24.73 9.75
CA PRO A 4 6.29 -23.40 10.27
C PRO A 4 4.79 -23.07 10.22
N ASP A 5 4.33 -22.31 11.21
CA ASP A 5 2.96 -21.80 11.29
C ASP A 5 2.63 -20.82 10.13
N TYR A 6 3.64 -20.10 9.64
CA TYR A 6 3.47 -19.13 8.57
C TYR A 6 4.62 -19.15 7.56
N ARG A 7 4.27 -19.09 6.26
CA ARG A 7 5.20 -18.93 5.14
C ARG A 7 4.68 -17.80 4.25
N ALA A 8 5.52 -16.83 3.97
CA ALA A 8 5.19 -15.72 3.09
C ALA A 8 6.28 -15.48 2.06
N TYR A 9 5.87 -14.96 0.91
CA TYR A 9 6.80 -14.45 -0.10
C TYR A 9 6.89 -12.94 0.06
N VAL A 10 8.02 -12.46 0.58
CA VAL A 10 8.30 -11.03 0.71
C VAL A 10 8.80 -10.54 -0.64
N MET A 11 7.99 -9.71 -1.29
CA MET A 11 8.27 -9.16 -2.61
C MET A 11 9.25 -8.00 -2.52
N ASP A 12 10.23 -7.93 -3.43
CA ASP A 12 11.16 -6.81 -3.50
C ASP A 12 10.47 -5.56 -4.09
N SER A 13 10.94 -4.37 -3.73
CA SER A 13 10.50 -3.12 -4.40
C SER A 13 10.81 -3.18 -5.89
N VAL A 14 9.80 -2.88 -6.72
CA VAL A 14 9.95 -2.79 -8.17
C VAL A 14 9.16 -1.60 -8.68
N ARG A 15 9.48 -1.13 -9.88
CA ARG A 15 8.61 -0.17 -10.56
C ARG A 15 7.28 -0.84 -10.89
N PRO A 16 6.16 -0.10 -11.07
CA PRO A 16 4.83 -0.65 -11.32
C PRO A 16 4.46 -0.86 -12.81
N PRO A 17 4.77 -2.00 -13.45
CA PRO A 17 4.00 -2.49 -14.58
C PRO A 17 2.75 -3.21 -14.08
N ARG A 18 1.68 -3.21 -14.89
CA ARG A 18 0.48 -4.01 -14.59
C ARG A 18 0.72 -5.52 -14.65
N TRP A 19 1.85 -5.95 -15.20
CA TRP A 19 2.18 -7.37 -15.32
C TRP A 19 3.67 -7.58 -15.16
N HIS A 20 4.02 -8.59 -14.38
CA HIS A 20 5.39 -9.02 -14.17
C HIS A 20 5.55 -10.46 -14.67
N PRO A 21 6.49 -10.75 -15.58
CA PRO A 21 6.79 -12.14 -15.95
C PRO A 21 7.38 -12.93 -14.76
N GLU A 22 8.02 -12.22 -13.83
CA GLU A 22 8.56 -12.73 -12.58
C GLU A 22 8.44 -11.65 -11.50
N ARG A 23 8.04 -12.03 -10.28
CA ARG A 23 8.03 -11.12 -9.13
C ARG A 23 9.25 -11.45 -8.25
N PRO A 24 10.27 -10.58 -8.19
CA PRO A 24 11.43 -10.81 -7.33
C PRO A 24 11.04 -10.70 -5.86
N GLY A 25 11.82 -11.36 -5.02
CA GLY A 25 11.56 -11.51 -3.59
C GLY A 25 12.12 -12.81 -3.04
N ARG A 26 11.72 -13.13 -1.80
CA ARG A 26 12.16 -14.35 -1.13
C ARG A 26 11.09 -14.94 -0.22
N TRP A 27 11.16 -16.25 -0.04
CA TRP A 27 10.36 -16.94 0.97
C TRP A 27 10.93 -16.70 2.36
N ILE A 28 10.07 -16.35 3.31
CA ILE A 28 10.34 -16.39 4.74
C ILE A 28 9.47 -17.47 5.38
N ALA A 29 9.89 -17.94 6.55
CA ALA A 29 9.15 -18.91 7.34
C ALA A 29 9.23 -18.52 8.81
N GLU A 30 8.07 -18.38 9.45
CA GLU A 30 7.94 -18.08 10.87
C GLU A 30 7.42 -19.32 11.60
N GLN A 31 8.17 -19.76 12.62
CA GLN A 31 7.87 -21.00 13.32
C GLN A 31 6.61 -20.89 14.19
N GLU A 32 6.31 -19.68 14.67
CA GLU A 32 5.16 -19.37 15.51
C GLU A 32 4.46 -18.13 14.92
N TRP A 33 3.13 -18.10 14.99
CA TRP A 33 2.34 -16.92 14.62
C TRP A 33 1.41 -16.47 15.75
N PRO A 34 1.45 -15.19 16.18
CA PRO A 34 2.28 -14.09 15.69
C PRO A 34 3.78 -14.30 15.96
N SER A 35 4.62 -13.96 14.99
CA SER A 35 6.07 -14.14 15.12
C SER A 35 6.72 -13.05 15.96
N SER A 36 7.64 -13.42 16.85
CA SER A 36 8.49 -12.46 17.57
C SER A 36 9.53 -11.75 16.69
N ASN A 37 9.75 -12.23 15.46
CA ASN A 37 10.66 -11.60 14.49
C ASN A 37 10.00 -10.43 13.74
N ILE A 38 8.68 -10.32 13.81
CA ILE A 38 7.89 -9.27 13.15
C ILE A 38 7.40 -8.31 14.23
N THR A 39 7.82 -7.05 14.12
CA THR A 39 7.44 -6.00 15.05
C THR A 39 6.45 -5.04 14.40
N ILE A 40 5.45 -4.60 15.17
CA ILE A 40 4.56 -3.52 14.74
C ILE A 40 5.32 -2.20 14.85
N GLU A 41 5.36 -1.46 13.75
CA GLU A 41 5.90 -0.10 13.70
C GLU A 41 4.76 0.88 13.41
N THR A 42 4.67 1.95 14.19
CA THR A 42 3.66 3.00 14.01
C THR A 42 4.29 4.17 13.28
N ILE A 43 3.69 4.54 12.15
CA ILE A 43 4.08 5.70 11.35
C ILE A 43 3.00 6.77 11.51
N GLU A 44 3.41 7.96 11.95
CA GLU A 44 2.50 9.11 11.99
C GLU A 44 2.31 9.69 10.59
N LEU A 45 1.03 9.89 10.21
CA LEU A 45 0.68 10.55 8.97
C LEU A 45 0.76 12.07 9.15
N VAL A 46 1.86 12.67 8.69
CA VAL A 46 2.11 14.10 8.85
C VAL A 46 1.58 14.87 7.63
N SER A 47 0.61 15.75 7.85
CA SER A 47 0.19 16.72 6.83
C SER A 47 1.27 17.78 6.62
N ALA A 48 1.46 18.22 5.38
CA ALA A 48 2.36 19.34 5.07
C ALA A 48 1.90 20.66 5.73
N ASP A 49 0.59 20.80 5.96
CA ASP A 49 -0.02 22.00 6.53
C ASP A 49 -0.42 21.80 7.99
N ALA A 50 -0.43 22.88 8.76
CA ALA A 50 -0.94 22.91 10.13
C ALA A 50 -2.48 22.89 10.14
N GLY A 51 -3.08 21.77 9.75
CA GLY A 51 -4.54 21.60 9.68
C GLY A 51 -4.97 20.24 9.14
N PRO A 52 -6.28 19.94 9.18
CA PRO A 52 -6.81 18.71 8.60
C PRO A 52 -6.61 18.70 7.08
N SER A 53 -6.17 17.56 6.53
CA SER A 53 -6.12 17.36 5.08
C SER A 53 -7.54 17.27 4.52
N ILE A 54 -7.84 18.07 3.50
CA ILE A 54 -9.15 18.08 2.85
C ILE A 54 -9.17 17.04 1.74
N VAL A 55 -10.09 16.08 1.84
CA VAL A 55 -10.34 15.06 0.81
C VAL A 55 -11.66 15.35 0.13
N ALA A 56 -11.60 15.75 -1.14
CA ALA A 56 -12.77 16.07 -1.97
C ALA A 56 -12.63 15.50 -3.39
N SER A 57 -12.03 14.31 -3.47
CA SER A 57 -11.69 13.62 -4.72
C SER A 57 -12.95 13.18 -5.47
N PRO A 58 -12.91 13.10 -6.82
CA PRO A 58 -14.00 12.51 -7.58
C PRO A 58 -14.16 11.03 -7.21
N GLN A 59 -15.37 10.48 -7.38
CA GLN A 59 -15.66 9.05 -7.10
C GLN A 59 -14.84 8.08 -7.96
N THR A 60 -14.17 8.58 -9.01
CA THR A 60 -13.24 7.80 -9.85
C THR A 60 -11.85 7.64 -9.24
N CYS A 61 -11.54 8.34 -8.14
CA CYS A 61 -10.27 8.17 -7.43
C CYS A 61 -10.20 6.77 -6.81
N GLY A 62 -9.14 6.03 -7.13
CA GLY A 62 -8.93 4.63 -6.74
C GLY A 62 -9.22 3.62 -7.85
N LEU A 63 -9.72 4.05 -9.02
CA LEU A 63 -9.97 3.15 -10.15
C LEU A 63 -8.68 2.55 -10.74
N ALA A 64 -7.50 3.09 -10.42
CA ALA A 64 -6.22 2.48 -10.80
C ALA A 64 -5.79 1.34 -9.86
N GLY A 65 -6.56 1.04 -8.80
CA GLY A 65 -6.30 -0.02 -7.83
C GLY A 65 -6.52 -1.45 -8.33
N GLY A 66 -6.87 -1.62 -9.61
CA GLY A 66 -7.10 -2.93 -10.22
C GLY A 66 -8.45 -3.55 -9.84
N GLU A 67 -8.71 -4.73 -10.40
CA GLU A 67 -9.93 -5.48 -10.18
C GLU A 67 -9.77 -6.45 -9.00
N TYR A 68 -10.85 -6.65 -8.23
CA TYR A 68 -10.87 -7.63 -7.13
C TYR A 68 -10.64 -9.07 -7.62
N PHE A 69 -11.07 -9.38 -8.85
CA PHE A 69 -10.93 -10.70 -9.45
C PHE A 69 -10.46 -10.56 -10.91
N PRO A 70 -9.13 -10.40 -11.13
CA PRO A 70 -8.59 -10.36 -12.48
C PRO A 70 -8.76 -11.74 -13.14
N PHE A 71 -9.40 -11.77 -14.31
CA PHE A 71 -9.74 -12.97 -15.05
C PHE A 71 -9.04 -13.08 -16.42
N THR A 72 -8.66 -11.96 -17.02
CA THR A 72 -8.10 -11.91 -18.37
C THR A 72 -6.63 -11.50 -18.36
N PHE A 73 -5.93 -11.76 -19.47
CA PHE A 73 -4.56 -11.26 -19.69
C PHE A 73 -4.53 -9.75 -20.01
N GLY A 74 -5.50 -8.99 -19.49
CA GLY A 74 -5.67 -7.56 -19.67
C GLY A 74 -5.04 -6.73 -18.55
N PRO A 75 -5.18 -5.40 -18.59
CA PRO A 75 -4.64 -4.49 -17.58
C PRO A 75 -5.48 -4.48 -16.29
N GLU A 76 -5.85 -5.64 -15.76
CA GLU A 76 -6.77 -5.76 -14.62
C GLU A 76 -6.05 -5.63 -13.27
N LEU A 77 -4.74 -5.88 -13.23
CA LEU A 77 -3.92 -5.64 -12.06
C LEU A 77 -3.61 -4.14 -11.88
N PRO A 78 -3.30 -3.71 -10.64
CA PRO A 78 -2.91 -2.33 -10.35
C PRO A 78 -1.79 -1.87 -11.28
N GLY A 79 -1.93 -0.66 -11.81
CA GLY A 79 -0.85 0.01 -12.53
C GLY A 79 -0.12 0.99 -11.64
N ASP A 80 0.68 1.85 -12.28
CA ASP A 80 1.24 3.03 -11.63
C ASP A 80 0.13 3.89 -11.01
N GLN A 81 0.29 4.18 -9.72
CA GLN A 81 -0.69 4.85 -8.88
C GLN A 81 -0.67 6.37 -8.98
N ARG A 82 0.31 6.97 -9.69
CA ARG A 82 0.40 8.43 -9.88
C ARG A 82 -0.90 9.15 -10.28
N PRO A 83 -1.76 8.60 -11.16
CA PRO A 83 -3.03 9.24 -11.50
C PRO A 83 -3.98 9.39 -10.30
N ASP A 84 -4.04 8.40 -9.42
CA ASP A 84 -4.85 8.45 -8.20
C ASP A 84 -4.15 9.22 -7.09
N ASP A 85 -2.81 9.23 -7.05
CA ASP A 85 -2.03 10.05 -6.12
C ASP A 85 -2.31 11.54 -6.36
N GLY A 86 -2.37 11.97 -7.62
CA GLY A 86 -2.72 13.35 -7.99
C GLY A 86 -4.15 13.76 -7.61
N LEU A 87 -5.01 12.81 -7.20
CA LEU A 87 -6.37 13.05 -6.73
C LEU A 87 -6.52 12.80 -5.22
N SER A 88 -5.47 12.35 -4.54
CA SER A 88 -5.49 11.94 -3.13
C SER A 88 -4.83 12.98 -2.22
N ALA A 89 -5.13 12.91 -0.92
CA ALA A 89 -4.25 13.48 0.09
C ALA A 89 -3.14 12.46 0.37
N CYS A 90 -1.90 12.78 -0.02
CA CYS A 90 -0.75 11.90 0.16
C CYS A 90 0.04 12.27 1.42
N PHE A 91 0.53 11.24 2.13
CA PHE A 91 1.29 11.35 3.38
C PHE A 91 2.56 10.53 3.24
N ASP A 92 3.55 11.10 2.55
CA ASP A 92 4.78 10.39 2.21
C ASP A 92 5.81 10.50 3.35
N GLN A 93 6.54 9.41 3.58
CA GLN A 93 7.72 9.41 4.44
C GLN A 93 8.93 9.99 3.70
N PRO A 94 9.96 10.47 4.41
CA PRO A 94 11.25 10.74 3.80
C PRO A 94 11.81 9.52 3.06
N GLU A 95 12.63 9.77 2.04
CA GLU A 95 13.29 8.70 1.29
C GLU A 95 14.00 7.72 2.23
N LEU A 96 13.72 6.43 2.06
CA LEU A 96 14.24 5.38 2.91
C LEU A 96 15.73 5.17 2.67
N THR A 97 16.52 5.21 3.75
CA THR A 97 17.96 4.92 3.68
C THR A 97 18.28 3.42 3.75
N LYS A 98 17.29 2.61 4.11
CA LYS A 98 17.34 1.14 4.19
C LYS A 98 15.98 0.56 3.80
N PRO A 99 15.94 -0.64 3.22
CA PRO A 99 14.66 -1.28 2.91
C PRO A 99 13.87 -1.54 4.18
N ILE A 100 12.56 -1.38 4.09
CA ILE A 100 11.58 -1.81 5.10
C ILE A 100 10.83 -2.99 4.49
N GLU A 101 10.62 -4.03 5.29
CA GLU A 101 9.84 -5.19 4.90
C GLU A 101 8.54 -5.20 5.69
N ILE A 102 7.42 -5.29 4.98
CA ILE A 102 6.08 -5.26 5.58
C ILE A 102 5.49 -6.65 5.45
N VAL A 103 5.21 -7.29 6.58
CA VAL A 103 4.58 -8.62 6.64
C VAL A 103 3.42 -8.57 7.61
N GLY A 104 2.21 -8.87 7.12
CA GLY A 104 0.98 -8.82 7.89
C GLY A 104 -0.07 -7.95 7.22
N ALA A 105 -1.00 -7.42 8.02
CA ALA A 105 -2.05 -6.54 7.58
C ALA A 105 -1.80 -5.12 8.13
N PRO A 106 -1.53 -4.12 7.27
CA PRO A 106 -1.43 -2.74 7.72
C PRO A 106 -2.73 -2.26 8.37
N GLU A 107 -2.61 -1.46 9.43
CA GLU A 107 -3.74 -0.84 10.11
C GLU A 107 -3.65 0.68 9.97
N LEU A 108 -4.80 1.35 9.82
CA LEU A 108 -4.90 2.79 9.77
C LEU A 108 -5.85 3.29 10.86
N GLU A 109 -5.37 4.21 11.67
CA GLU A 109 -6.18 4.99 12.60
C GLU A 109 -6.28 6.43 12.09
N ILE A 110 -7.50 6.91 11.83
CA ILE A 110 -7.77 8.29 11.39
C ILE A 110 -8.94 8.89 12.16
N GLN A 111 -8.86 10.20 12.38
CA GLN A 111 -10.00 11.02 12.78
C GLN A 111 -10.43 11.86 11.58
N PHE A 112 -11.71 11.83 11.25
CA PHE A 112 -12.25 12.56 10.11
C PHE A 112 -13.59 13.21 10.46
N ALA A 113 -13.96 14.21 9.65
CA ALA A 113 -15.27 14.81 9.65
C ALA A 113 -15.78 14.86 8.19
N SER A 114 -17.10 14.78 8.01
CA SER A 114 -17.74 14.94 6.71
C SER A 114 -18.81 16.01 6.79
N ASP A 115 -18.91 16.83 5.74
CA ASP A 115 -20.02 17.76 5.53
C ASP A 115 -21.28 17.05 5.00
N ARG A 116 -21.20 15.73 4.73
CA ARG A 116 -22.29 14.89 4.25
C ARG A 116 -22.66 13.79 5.27
N PRO A 117 -23.90 13.25 5.21
CA PRO A 117 -24.30 12.12 6.05
C PRO A 117 -23.57 10.81 5.76
N GLN A 118 -22.98 10.68 4.57
CA GLN A 118 -22.25 9.49 4.11
C GLN A 118 -21.00 9.93 3.37
N ALA A 119 -19.88 9.25 3.65
CA ALA A 119 -18.61 9.44 2.98
C ALA A 119 -18.01 8.08 2.63
N ASN A 120 -17.22 8.04 1.56
CA ASN A 120 -16.40 6.90 1.20
C ASN A 120 -14.93 7.28 1.39
N ILE A 121 -14.15 6.39 2.02
CA ILE A 121 -12.72 6.58 2.20
C ILE A 121 -12.02 5.42 1.51
N ALA A 122 -11.19 5.74 0.53
CA ALA A 122 -10.25 4.80 -0.06
C ALA A 122 -8.86 5.12 0.48
N VAL A 123 -8.15 4.10 0.95
CA VAL A 123 -6.80 4.19 1.51
C VAL A 123 -5.92 3.30 0.66
N ARG A 124 -4.71 3.77 0.37
CA ARG A 124 -3.71 3.03 -0.39
C ARG A 124 -2.38 3.15 0.33
N LEU A 125 -1.70 2.03 0.51
CA LEU A 125 -0.29 2.00 0.88
C LEU A 125 0.51 1.78 -0.40
N CYS A 126 1.40 2.70 -0.72
CA CYS A 126 2.18 2.65 -1.96
C CYS A 126 3.70 2.65 -1.69
N ASP A 127 4.45 1.93 -2.53
CA ASP A 127 5.90 2.08 -2.67
C ASP A 127 6.19 3.16 -3.71
N VAL A 128 6.67 4.32 -3.26
CA VAL A 128 6.95 5.48 -4.11
C VAL A 128 8.45 5.55 -4.41
N HIS A 129 8.80 5.37 -5.67
CA HIS A 129 10.18 5.40 -6.16
C HIS A 129 10.72 6.85 -6.22
N PRO A 130 12.04 7.06 -6.22
CA PRO A 130 12.64 8.40 -6.23
C PRO A 130 12.25 9.30 -7.42
N ASP A 131 11.76 8.72 -8.52
CA ASP A 131 11.24 9.48 -9.67
C ASP A 131 9.71 9.64 -9.68
N GLY A 132 9.06 9.24 -8.59
CA GLY A 132 7.62 9.33 -8.37
C GLY A 132 6.79 8.17 -8.89
N ALA A 133 7.38 7.13 -9.50
CA ALA A 133 6.61 5.93 -9.85
C ALA A 133 6.05 5.27 -8.59
N SER A 134 4.76 4.93 -8.59
CA SER A 134 4.04 4.56 -7.36
C SER A 134 3.40 3.17 -7.53
N GLU A 135 3.90 2.17 -6.81
CA GLU A 135 3.40 0.79 -6.82
C GLU A 135 2.43 0.57 -5.67
N LEU A 136 1.25 -0.01 -5.95
CA LEU A 136 0.27 -0.34 -4.90
C LEU A 136 0.74 -1.56 -4.09
N ILE A 137 0.80 -1.43 -2.77
CA ILE A 137 1.10 -2.52 -1.82
C ILE A 137 -0.20 -3.09 -1.22
N SER A 138 -1.08 -2.22 -0.74
CA SER A 138 -2.36 -2.58 -0.10
C SER A 138 -3.43 -1.52 -0.29
#